data_AF-A0A961V8B5-F1
#
_entry.id   AF-A0A961V8B5-F1
#
_cell.length_a   1.000
_cell.length_b   1.000
_cell.length_c   1.000
_cell.angle_alpha   90.00
_cell.angle_beta   90.00
_cell.angle_gamma   90.00
#
_symmetry.space_group_name_H-M   'P 1'
#
loop_
_entity.id
_entity.type
_entity.pdbx_description
1 polymer ?
#
loop_
_entity_poly.entity_id
_entity_poly.type
_entity_poly.pdbx_seq_one_letter_code
_entity_poly.pdbx_strand_id
1 'polypeptide(L)' 'MIARTIRLAALAVAFALTSLSGAMAVDLKWAHVYEEGSDYHKWALWAAEQIKEKTDGRVNISVYPASSLGKEVEI' A
#
# COMPACT_ATOMS: atom_id res chain seq x y z
N MET A 1 19.83 35.99 -22.53
CA MET A 1 18.66 35.13 -22.83
C MET A 1 18.94 33.65 -22.60
N ILE A 2 20.06 33.09 -23.06
CA ILE A 2 20.43 31.66 -22.94
C ILE A 2 20.50 31.16 -21.49
N ALA A 3 21.07 31.94 -20.56
CA ALA A 3 21.14 31.54 -19.15
C ALA A 3 19.75 31.44 -18.47
N ARG A 4 18.75 32.17 -18.97
CA ARG A 4 17.38 32.17 -18.42
C ARG A 4 16.60 30.95 -18.93
N THR A 5 16.79 30.57 -20.18
CA THR A 5 16.20 29.34 -20.76
C THR A 5 16.82 28.07 -20.15
N ILE A 6 18.13 28.05 -19.88
CA ILE A 6 18.77 26.91 -19.19
C ILE A 6 18.22 26.72 -17.77
N ARG A 7 18.02 27.82 -17.03
CA ARG A 7 17.43 27.77 -15.66
C ARG A 7 15.99 27.26 -15.67
N LEU A 8 15.18 27.71 -16.63
CA LEU A 8 13.79 27.25 -16.78
C LEU A 8 13.72 25.76 -17.14
N ALA A 9 14.61 25.28 -18.02
CA ALA A 9 14.69 23.87 -18.39
C ALA A 9 15.11 22.98 -17.20
N ALA A 10 16.11 23.41 -16.42
CA ALA A 10 16.54 22.67 -15.22
C ALA A 10 15.42 22.57 -14.16
N LEU A 11 14.61 23.63 -14.00
CA LEU A 11 13.48 23.63 -13.07
C LEU A 11 12.36 22.69 -13.53
N ALA A 12 12.09 22.62 -14.83
CA ALA A 12 11.09 21.73 -15.40
C ALA A 12 11.48 20.24 -15.24
N VAL A 13 12.77 19.91 -15.42
CA VAL A 13 13.28 18.55 -15.20
C VAL A 13 13.20 18.15 -13.72
N ALA A 14 13.54 19.06 -12.80
CA ALA A 14 13.41 18.80 -11.37
C ALA A 14 11.95 18.54 -10.95
N PHE A 15 10.98 19.26 -11.53
CA PHE A 15 9.57 19.04 -11.25
C PHE A 15 9.06 17.71 -11.81
N ALA A 16 9.45 17.35 -13.03
CA ALA A 16 9.07 16.08 -13.66
C ALA A 16 9.59 14.84 -12.91
N LEU A 17 10.75 14.95 -12.25
CA LEU A 17 11.30 13.86 -11.42
C LEU A 17 10.49 13.63 -10.14
N THR A 18 9.80 14.64 -9.63
CA THR A 18 8.95 14.52 -8.42
C THR A 18 7.58 13.92 -8.70
N SER A 19 7.10 13.94 -9.95
CA SER A 19 5.79 13.39 -10.32
C SER A 19 5.80 11.90 -10.66
N LEU A 20 6.96 11.22 -10.62
CA LEU A 20 7.05 9.78 -10.87
C LEU A 20 6.67 8.89 -9.68
N SER A 21 6.38 9.44 -8.50
CA SER A 21 6.08 8.65 -7.29
C SER A 21 4.60 8.22 -7.18
N GLY A 22 3.92 7.96 -8.30
CA GLY A 22 2.54 7.50 -8.33
C GLY A 22 2.42 6.01 -8.01
N ALA A 23 2.73 5.59 -6.77
CA ALA A 23 2.33 4.27 -6.32
C ALA A 23 0.79 4.24 -6.23
N MET A 24 0.15 3.38 -7.01
CA MET A 24 -1.31 3.24 -7.04
C MET A 24 -1.81 2.79 -5.67
N ALA A 25 -2.89 3.40 -5.20
CA ALA A 25 -3.58 2.90 -4.02
C ALA A 25 -4.14 1.50 -4.33
N VAL A 26 -4.01 0.57 -3.39
CA VAL A 26 -4.46 -0.82 -3.53
C VAL A 26 -5.16 -1.28 -2.26
N ASP A 27 -6.31 -1.92 -2.47
CA ASP A 27 -7.06 -2.64 -1.44
C ASP A 27 -6.79 -4.13 -1.58
N LEU A 28 -6.24 -4.75 -0.53
CA LEU A 28 -5.96 -6.18 -0.45
C LEU A 28 -6.92 -6.87 0.52
N LYS A 29 -7.24 -8.12 0.22
CA LYS A 29 -7.97 -9.00 1.13
C LYS A 29 -7.01 -10.05 1.66
N TRP A 30 -6.90 -10.17 2.97
CA TRP A 30 -6.08 -11.17 3.63
C TRP A 30 -6.96 -12.21 4.29
N ALA A 31 -7.16 -13.36 3.64
CA ALA A 31 -7.88 -14.49 4.21
C ALA A 31 -6.95 -15.37 5.07
N HIS A 32 -7.47 -15.92 6.17
CA HIS A 32 -6.80 -16.96 6.93
C HIS A 32 -7.78 -17.92 7.63
N VAL A 33 -7.29 -19.10 8.02
CA VAL A 33 -8.13 -20.19 8.54
C VAL A 33 -8.47 -20.06 10.03
N TYR A 34 -7.63 -19.36 10.81
CA TYR A 34 -7.82 -19.23 12.25
C TYR A 34 -9.00 -18.34 12.64
N GLU A 35 -9.56 -18.59 13.82
CA GLU A 35 -10.65 -17.81 14.43
C GLU A 35 -10.23 -16.36 14.76
N GLU A 36 -11.21 -15.46 14.89
CA GLU A 36 -11.00 -14.05 15.23
C GLU A 36 -10.27 -13.86 16.57
N GLY A 37 -10.53 -14.73 17.54
CA GLY A 37 -9.85 -14.71 18.85
C GLY A 37 -8.41 -15.25 18.85
N SER A 38 -7.87 -15.65 17.69
CA SER A 38 -6.51 -16.20 17.62
C SER A 38 -5.43 -15.11 17.68
N ASP A 39 -4.27 -15.46 18.23
CA ASP A 39 -3.09 -14.59 18.17
C ASP A 39 -2.68 -14.28 16.73
N TYR A 40 -2.90 -15.21 15.81
CA TYR A 40 -2.68 -14.99 14.38
C TYR A 40 -3.52 -13.82 13.87
N HIS A 41 -4.83 -13.82 14.14
CA HIS A 41 -5.73 -12.75 13.69
C HIS A 41 -5.30 -11.39 14.26
N LYS A 42 -4.96 -11.36 15.56
CA LYS A 42 -4.45 -10.16 16.23
C LYS A 42 -3.21 -9.59 15.53
N TRP A 43 -2.23 -10.43 15.17
CA TRP A 43 -1.03 -9.98 14.47
C TRP A 43 -1.28 -9.61 13.01
N ALA A 44 -2.24 -10.27 12.34
CA ALA A 44 -2.66 -9.91 10.99
C ALA A 44 -3.29 -8.50 10.96
N LEU A 45 -4.13 -8.17 11.94
CA LEU A 45 -4.70 -6.83 12.10
C LEU A 45 -3.61 -5.77 12.37
N TRP A 46 -2.67 -6.06 13.28
CA TRP A 46 -1.54 -5.18 13.55
C TRP A 46 -0.71 -4.95 12.28
N ALA A 47 -0.42 -6.00 11.51
CA ALA A 47 0.35 -5.89 10.27
C ALA A 47 -0.39 -5.05 9.22
N ALA A 48 -1.71 -5.22 9.07
CA ALA A 48 -2.53 -4.42 8.18
C ALA A 48 -2.44 -2.91 8.52
N GLU A 49 -2.50 -2.55 9.81
CA GLU A 49 -2.34 -1.17 10.27
C GLU A 49 -0.93 -0.63 9.99
N GLN A 50 0.11 -1.41 10.29
CA GLN A 50 1.49 -1.01 10.04
C GLN A 50 1.80 -0.81 8.56
N ILE A 51 1.24 -1.65 7.69
CA ILE A 51 1.39 -1.52 6.24
C ILE A 51 0.70 -0.24 5.75
N LYS A 52 -0.51 0.03 6.24
CA LYS A 52 -1.22 1.27 5.92
C LYS A 52 -0.43 2.50 6.34
N GLU A 53 0.10 2.51 7.56
CA GLU A 53 0.93 3.61 8.08
C GLU A 53 2.19 3.83 7.23
N LYS A 54 2.96 2.77 6.96
CA LYS A 54 4.22 2.84 6.20
C LYS A 54 4.04 3.17 4.73
N THR A 55 2.81 3.07 4.22
CA THR A 55 2.47 3.37 2.83
C THR A 55 1.67 4.66 2.68
N ASP A 56 1.58 5.48 3.73
CA ASP A 56 0.78 6.71 3.75
C ASP A 56 -0.67 6.46 3.30
N GLY A 57 -1.24 5.33 3.71
CA GLY A 57 -2.59 4.92 3.34
C GLY A 57 -2.76 4.36 1.93
N ARG A 58 -1.69 4.23 1.13
CA ARG A 58 -1.78 3.67 -0.23
C ARG A 58 -2.10 2.19 -0.24
N VAL A 59 -1.67 1.42 0.76
CA VAL A 59 -2.00 -0.01 0.86
C VAL A 59 -2.96 -0.19 2.02
N ASN A 60 -4.19 -0.58 1.72
CA ASN A 60 -5.21 -0.90 2.70
C ASN A 60 -5.50 -2.40 2.66
N ILE A 61 -5.55 -3.04 3.83
CA ILE A 61 -5.71 -4.50 3.93
C ILE A 61 -6.89 -4.81 4.84
N SER A 62 -7.85 -5.56 4.31
CA SER A 62 -8.98 -6.11 5.07
C SER A 62 -8.68 -7.56 5.44
N VAL A 63 -8.66 -7.87 6.74
CA VAL A 63 -8.37 -9.21 7.26
C VAL A 63 -9.66 -10.01 7.44
N TYR A 64 -9.67 -11.25 6.95
CA TYR A 64 -10.83 -12.14 6.93
C TYR A 64 -10.48 -13.47 7.63
N PRO A 65 -10.91 -13.67 8.89
CA PRO A 65 -10.64 -14.89 9.64
C PRO A 65 -11.57 -16.04 9.25
N ALA A 66 -11.36 -17.19 9.90
CA ALA A 66 -12.24 -18.36 9.90
C ALA A 66 -12.63 -18.87 8.50
N SER A 67 -11.70 -18.78 7.54
CA SER A 67 -11.95 -19.17 6.14
C SER A 67 -13.18 -18.48 5.51
N SER A 68 -13.52 -17.27 5.96
CA SER A 68 -14.73 -16.55 5.54
C SER A 68 -14.74 -16.14 4.06
N LEU A 69 -13.59 -16.18 3.38
CA LEU A 69 -13.46 -15.93 1.93
C LEU A 69 -13.27 -17.19 1.09
N GLY A 70 -13.29 -18.39 1.69
CA GLY A 70 -13.03 -19.65 1.00
C GLY A 70 -11.99 -20.50 1.73
N LYS A 71 -11.89 -21.78 1.35
CA LYS A 71 -10.89 -22.70 1.92
C LYS A 71 -9.51 -22.39 1.37
N GLU A 72 -8.45 -22.59 2.15
CA GLU A 72 -7.07 -22.28 1.75
C GLU A 72 -6.61 -22.98 0.44
N VAL A 73 -7.24 -24.07 0.03
CA VAL A 73 -6.96 -24.77 -1.24
C VAL A 73 -7.64 -24.09 -2.45
N GLU A 74 -8.60 -23.20 -2.21
CA GLU A 74 -9.46 -22.55 -3.20
C GLU A 74 -9.10 -21.05 -3.43
N ILE A 75 -8.16 -20.49 -2.65
CA ILE A 75 -7.69 -19.09 -2.67
C ILE A 75 -6.21 -19.01 -3.05
#